data_AF-A0A8S1MXR2-F1
#
_entry.id   AF-A0A8S1MXR2-F1
#
_cell.length_a   1.000
_cell.length_b   1.000
_cell.length_c   1.000
_cell.angle_alpha   90.00
_cell.angle_beta   90.00
_cell.angle_gamma   90.00
#
_symmetry.space_group_name_H-M   'P 1'
#
loop_
_entity.id
_entity.type
_entity.pdbx_description
1 polymer ?
#
loop_
_entity_poly.entity_id
_entity_poly.type
_entity_poly.pdbx_seq_one_letter_code
_entity_poly.pdbx_strand_id
1 'polypeptide(L)'
;MFLYNQISIINLWANSQKTKDILQYTYYLYIYQYKSIFHHIQDIYYRKAKEDQFRARSAYKLLQIDDSFQIFRQVERAIDLCAAPGSWSQVLVKKLTEKNYLPSESCRIVSVDLQEMAPLDHVTQIQGDITKKTTVDEILKKFNYQRADIIVCDGAPDVTGFHDIDYYIQSQLIVAALNICLMTLRDNGIFVAKIFKGSDIKLLYSQFKLFFNQVYFMKPKSSRASSVEYFIICLQYTPKISTLNFHLYTFLKEIEQAEKQKQQEIIDQETEKEQLKYYKFITCGDLSGFDEN
;
A
#
# COMPACT_ATOMS: atom_id res chain seq x y z
N MET A 1 28.83 33.77 -48.29
CA MET A 1 28.36 34.82 -47.36
C MET A 1 26.84 34.79 -47.08
N PHE A 2 26.08 33.78 -47.54
CA PHE A 2 24.62 33.69 -47.35
C PHE A 2 24.16 32.67 -46.28
N LEU A 3 25.05 31.80 -45.77
CA LEU A 3 24.75 30.81 -44.71
C LEU A 3 25.09 31.29 -43.29
N TYR A 4 25.99 32.27 -43.14
CA TYR A 4 26.36 32.81 -41.82
C TYR A 4 25.32 33.78 -41.24
N ASN A 5 24.45 34.36 -42.07
CA ASN A 5 23.43 35.33 -41.64
C ASN A 5 22.11 34.68 -41.17
N GLN A 6 21.87 33.38 -41.41
CA GLN A 6 20.70 32.68 -40.88
C GLN A 6 20.93 32.12 -39.46
N ILE A 7 22.18 31.74 -39.13
CA ILE A 7 22.53 31.19 -37.81
C ILE A 7 22.55 32.27 -36.72
N SER A 8 22.97 33.49 -37.05
CA SER A 8 22.97 34.65 -36.13
C SER A 8 21.57 35.16 -35.79
N ILE A 9 20.61 35.08 -36.72
CA ILE A 9 19.20 35.43 -36.48
C ILE A 9 18.51 34.39 -35.57
N ILE A 10 18.83 33.10 -35.74
CA ILE A 10 18.32 32.02 -34.88
C ILE A 10 18.88 32.14 -33.45
N ASN A 11 20.16 32.49 -33.29
CA ASN A 11 20.77 32.69 -31.98
C ASN A 11 20.27 33.98 -31.26
N LEU A 12 19.95 35.04 -32.01
CA LEU A 12 19.30 36.25 -31.45
C LEU A 12 17.85 35.97 -31.02
N TRP A 13 17.14 35.09 -31.72
CA TRP A 13 15.81 34.63 -31.30
C TRP A 13 15.88 33.72 -30.07
N ALA A 14 16.90 32.88 -29.90
CA ALA A 14 17.03 31.98 -28.75
C ALA A 14 17.40 32.68 -27.43
N ASN A 15 17.98 33.90 -27.48
CA ASN A 15 18.45 34.64 -26.29
C ASN A 15 17.60 35.86 -25.90
N SER A 16 16.50 36.11 -26.62
CA SER A 16 15.57 37.19 -26.33
C SER A 16 14.75 36.88 -25.06
N GLN A 17 14.56 37.86 -24.18
CA GLN A 17 13.69 37.71 -23.00
C GLN A 17 12.28 37.22 -23.40
N LYS A 18 11.79 37.69 -24.56
CA LYS A 18 10.49 37.28 -25.13
C LYS A 18 10.41 35.78 -25.44
N THR A 19 11.47 35.13 -25.91
CA THR A 19 11.42 33.68 -26.18
C THR A 19 11.51 32.87 -24.90
N LYS A 20 12.25 33.33 -23.89
CA LYS A 20 12.22 32.74 -22.54
C LYS A 20 10.85 32.85 -21.90
N ASP A 21 10.18 34.00 -22.02
CA ASP A 21 8.82 34.22 -21.52
C ASP A 21 7.79 33.34 -22.24
N ILE A 22 7.90 33.18 -23.56
CA ILE A 22 7.01 32.30 -24.34
C ILE A 22 7.21 30.84 -23.94
N LEU A 23 8.46 30.37 -23.77
CA LEU A 23 8.76 29.01 -23.32
C LEU A 23 8.27 28.76 -21.89
N GLN A 24 8.43 29.74 -21.00
CA GLN A 24 7.92 29.66 -19.62
C GLN A 24 6.39 29.65 -19.60
N TYR A 25 5.73 30.48 -20.42
CA TYR A 25 4.27 30.51 -20.52
C TYR A 25 3.70 29.24 -21.16
N THR A 26 4.33 28.70 -22.21
CA THR A 26 3.94 27.40 -22.80
C THR A 26 4.19 26.25 -21.84
N TYR A 27 5.28 26.25 -21.07
CA TYR A 27 5.51 25.28 -19.99
C TYR A 27 4.46 25.41 -18.88
N TYR A 28 4.07 26.63 -18.51
CA TYR A 28 2.98 26.86 -17.55
C TYR A 28 1.63 26.37 -18.08
N LEU A 29 1.27 26.67 -19.33
CA LEU A 29 0.05 26.18 -19.96
C LEU A 29 0.06 24.65 -20.07
N TYR A 30 1.20 24.05 -20.42
CA TYR A 30 1.38 22.61 -20.45
C TYR A 30 1.20 21.99 -19.07
N ILE A 31 1.82 22.54 -18.02
CA ILE A 31 1.60 22.12 -16.64
C ILE A 31 0.13 22.27 -16.24
N TYR A 32 -0.52 23.40 -16.55
CA TYR A 32 -1.92 23.64 -16.19
C TYR A 32 -2.87 22.68 -16.90
N GLN A 33 -2.66 22.43 -18.20
CA GLN A 33 -3.45 21.50 -18.99
C GLN A 33 -3.26 20.06 -18.48
N TYR A 34 -2.03 19.65 -18.15
CA TYR A 34 -1.78 18.36 -17.53
C TYR A 34 -2.39 18.26 -16.12
N LYS A 35 -2.25 19.30 -15.29
CA LYS A 35 -2.82 19.35 -13.93
C LYS A 35 -4.36 19.29 -13.96
N SER A 36 -4.98 19.91 -14.97
CA SER A 36 -6.42 19.84 -15.25
C SER A 36 -6.85 18.43 -15.68
N ILE A 37 -6.15 17.79 -16.62
CA ILE A 37 -6.41 16.39 -17.02
C ILE A 37 -6.27 15.43 -15.84
N PHE A 38 -5.23 15.61 -15.00
CA PHE A 38 -5.04 14.81 -13.80
C PHE A 38 -6.12 15.04 -12.74
N HIS A 39 -6.64 16.26 -12.58
CA HIS A 39 -7.81 16.53 -11.74
C HIS A 39 -9.08 15.86 -12.30
N HIS A 40 -9.29 15.92 -13.62
CA HIS A 40 -10.44 15.29 -14.28
C HIS A 40 -10.46 13.76 -14.14
N ILE A 41 -9.30 13.08 -14.20
CA ILE A 41 -9.23 11.62 -14.00
C ILE A 41 -9.55 11.22 -12.55
N GLN A 42 -9.12 12.02 -11.55
CA GLN A 42 -9.45 11.76 -10.14
C GLN A 42 -10.95 11.81 -9.87
N ASP A 43 -11.65 12.66 -10.63
CA ASP A 43 -13.07 12.89 -10.53
C ASP A 43 -13.91 11.79 -11.23
N ILE A 44 -13.41 11.14 -12.29
CA ILE A 44 -14.15 10.07 -12.99
C ILE A 44 -14.54 8.93 -12.04
N TYR A 45 -13.59 8.37 -11.28
CA TYR A 45 -13.91 7.24 -10.39
C TYR A 45 -14.68 7.66 -9.15
N TYR A 46 -14.61 8.92 -8.75
CA TYR A 46 -15.43 9.46 -7.69
C TYR A 46 -16.89 9.59 -8.14
N ARG A 47 -17.14 10.19 -9.31
CA ARG A 47 -18.47 10.27 -9.93
C ARG A 47 -19.06 8.89 -10.18
N LYS A 48 -18.29 8.01 -10.83
CA LYS A 48 -18.69 6.63 -11.06
C LYS A 48 -19.04 5.89 -9.76
N ALA A 49 -18.27 6.09 -8.69
CA ALA A 49 -18.59 5.45 -7.41
C ALA A 49 -19.90 5.96 -6.83
N LYS A 50 -20.22 7.24 -6.97
CA LYS A 50 -21.54 7.76 -6.58
C LYS A 50 -22.67 7.21 -7.44
N GLU A 51 -22.47 7.14 -8.76
CA GLU A 51 -23.43 6.57 -9.72
C GLU A 51 -23.72 5.10 -9.40
N ASP A 52 -22.67 4.31 -9.14
CA ASP A 52 -22.75 2.89 -8.76
C ASP A 52 -23.04 2.66 -7.26
N GLN A 53 -23.30 3.73 -6.49
CA GLN A 53 -23.62 3.72 -5.06
C GLN A 53 -22.56 3.05 -4.16
N PHE A 54 -21.29 3.08 -4.58
CA PHE A 54 -20.16 2.75 -3.73
C PHE A 54 -19.82 3.89 -2.77
N ARG A 55 -19.50 3.54 -1.52
CA ARG A 55 -19.11 4.48 -0.45
C ARG A 55 -17.82 5.23 -0.77
N ALA A 56 -16.93 4.64 -1.57
CA ALA A 56 -15.69 5.27 -1.98
C ALA A 56 -15.23 4.78 -3.36
N ARG A 57 -14.45 5.62 -4.04
CA ARG A 57 -13.84 5.31 -5.34
C ARG A 57 -12.85 4.14 -5.30
N SER A 58 -12.37 3.76 -4.12
CA SER A 58 -11.49 2.61 -3.91
C SER A 58 -12.15 1.28 -4.31
N ALA A 59 -13.48 1.20 -4.36
CA ALA A 59 -14.20 0.04 -4.92
C ALA A 59 -13.68 -0.36 -6.31
N TYR A 60 -13.38 0.61 -7.19
CA TYR A 60 -12.86 0.33 -8.53
C TYR A 60 -11.45 -0.26 -8.54
N LYS A 61 -10.67 -0.10 -7.47
CA LYS A 61 -9.36 -0.76 -7.37
C LYS A 61 -9.56 -2.26 -7.30
N LEU A 62 -10.43 -2.72 -6.39
CA LEU A 62 -10.74 -4.13 -6.22
C LEU A 62 -11.41 -4.74 -7.44
N LEU A 63 -12.36 -4.02 -8.06
CA LEU A 63 -12.99 -4.45 -9.31
C LEU A 63 -11.96 -4.63 -10.44
N GLN A 64 -11.02 -3.70 -10.60
CA GLN A 64 -9.98 -3.80 -11.63
C GLN A 64 -8.96 -4.91 -11.34
N ILE A 65 -8.67 -5.19 -10.08
CA ILE A 65 -7.87 -6.35 -9.67
C ILE A 65 -8.62 -7.63 -10.05
N ASP A 66 -9.91 -7.73 -9.77
CA ASP A 66 -10.74 -8.88 -10.17
C ASP A 66 -10.80 -9.05 -11.69
N ASP A 67 -10.94 -7.97 -12.46
CA ASP A 67 -10.93 -8.05 -13.93
C ASP A 67 -9.62 -8.69 -14.45
N SER A 68 -8.50 -8.40 -13.80
CA SER A 68 -7.17 -8.86 -14.22
C SER A 68 -6.83 -10.27 -13.74
N PHE A 69 -7.27 -10.65 -12.53
CA PHE A 69 -6.84 -11.88 -11.85
C PHE A 69 -7.98 -12.87 -11.57
N GLN A 70 -9.23 -12.49 -11.83
CA GLN A 70 -10.44 -13.29 -11.61
C GLN A 70 -10.55 -13.82 -10.16
N ILE A 71 -10.19 -12.96 -9.19
CA ILE A 71 -10.02 -13.33 -7.78
C ILE A 71 -11.31 -13.85 -7.13
N PHE A 72 -12.49 -13.51 -7.66
CA PHE A 72 -13.76 -13.97 -7.08
C PHE A 72 -14.27 -15.29 -7.65
N ARG A 73 -13.54 -15.99 -8.53
CA ARG A 73 -14.08 -17.17 -9.27
C ARG A 73 -14.60 -18.30 -8.37
N GLN A 74 -13.91 -18.60 -7.27
CA GLN A 74 -14.23 -19.70 -6.35
C GLN A 74 -14.17 -19.23 -4.89
N VAL A 75 -14.84 -18.11 -4.61
CA VAL A 75 -14.87 -17.49 -3.28
C VAL A 75 -16.30 -17.58 -2.75
N GLU A 76 -16.42 -18.05 -1.51
CA GLU A 76 -17.66 -18.06 -0.73
C GLU A 76 -17.52 -17.22 0.55
N ARG A 77 -16.35 -17.29 1.20
CA ARG A 77 -16.02 -16.60 2.45
C ARG A 77 -14.92 -15.58 2.22
N ALA A 78 -15.18 -14.32 2.58
CA ALA A 78 -14.24 -13.22 2.42
C ALA A 78 -14.01 -12.46 3.74
N ILE A 79 -12.76 -12.07 3.99
CA ILE A 79 -12.43 -11.12 5.05
C ILE A 79 -11.99 -9.80 4.42
N ASP A 80 -12.56 -8.69 4.86
CA ASP A 80 -12.14 -7.33 4.50
C ASP A 80 -11.47 -6.67 5.71
N LEU A 81 -10.16 -6.46 5.66
CA LEU A 81 -9.37 -5.86 6.73
C LEU A 81 -9.15 -4.37 6.47
N CYS A 82 -9.19 -3.57 7.54
CA CYS A 82 -9.16 -2.11 7.46
C CYS A 82 -10.26 -1.61 6.51
N ALA A 83 -11.47 -2.13 6.71
CA ALA A 83 -12.56 -2.05 5.77
C ALA A 83 -13.20 -0.66 5.67
N ALA A 84 -13.07 0.21 6.68
CA ALA A 84 -13.78 1.49 6.72
C ALA A 84 -13.40 2.36 5.49
N PRO A 85 -14.38 2.98 4.79
CA PRO A 85 -15.79 3.07 5.11
C PRO A 85 -16.67 1.93 4.57
N GLY A 86 -16.10 0.90 3.93
CA GLY A 86 -16.81 -0.32 3.50
C GLY A 86 -16.95 -0.48 1.99
N SER A 87 -16.20 0.28 1.20
CA SER A 87 -16.31 0.22 -0.26
C SER A 87 -15.87 -1.13 -0.84
N TRP A 88 -14.86 -1.78 -0.26
CA TRP A 88 -14.43 -3.13 -0.67
C TRP A 88 -15.43 -4.19 -0.19
N SER A 89 -15.95 -4.06 1.02
CA SER A 89 -17.08 -4.86 1.52
C SER A 89 -18.30 -4.82 0.58
N GLN A 90 -18.66 -3.65 0.03
CA GLN A 90 -19.74 -3.56 -0.96
C GLN A 90 -19.42 -4.33 -2.26
N VAL A 91 -18.18 -4.28 -2.73
CA VAL A 91 -17.74 -5.06 -3.89
C VAL A 91 -17.83 -6.56 -3.59
N LEU A 92 -17.40 -7.00 -2.40
CA LEU A 92 -17.51 -8.39 -1.96
C LEU A 92 -18.98 -8.86 -1.96
N VAL A 93 -19.89 -8.09 -1.36
CA VAL A 93 -21.34 -8.40 -1.35
C VAL A 93 -21.84 -8.58 -2.78
N LYS A 94 -21.59 -7.60 -3.66
CA LYS A 94 -22.05 -7.65 -5.05
C LYS A 94 -21.53 -8.91 -5.77
N LYS A 95 -20.23 -9.18 -5.69
CA LYS A 95 -19.58 -10.29 -6.41
C LYS A 95 -19.93 -11.68 -5.85
N LEU A 96 -20.18 -11.80 -4.56
CA LEU A 96 -20.51 -13.07 -3.90
C LEU A 96 -21.99 -13.42 -4.01
N THR A 97 -22.86 -12.41 -4.08
CA THR A 97 -24.31 -12.57 -4.27
C THR A 97 -24.67 -12.84 -5.74
N GLU A 98 -24.01 -12.19 -6.71
CA GLU A 98 -24.26 -12.43 -8.15
C GLU A 98 -24.04 -13.89 -8.57
N LYS A 99 -23.13 -14.61 -7.89
CA LYS A 99 -22.73 -15.98 -8.27
C LYS A 99 -23.58 -17.09 -7.68
N ASN A 100 -24.32 -16.81 -6.62
CA ASN A 100 -25.08 -17.80 -5.88
C ASN A 100 -26.47 -17.20 -5.62
N TYR A 101 -27.53 -17.78 -6.20
CA TYR A 101 -28.89 -17.55 -5.72
C TYR A 101 -28.94 -18.05 -4.25
N LEU A 102 -28.77 -17.13 -3.31
CA LEU A 102 -28.35 -17.44 -1.94
C LEU A 102 -29.47 -18.10 -1.11
N PRO A 103 -29.18 -19.19 -0.39
CA PRO A 103 -29.85 -19.51 0.88
C PRO A 103 -29.48 -18.45 1.92
N SER A 104 -30.48 -17.95 2.64
CA SER A 104 -30.46 -16.70 3.40
C SER A 104 -29.63 -16.68 4.70
N GLU A 105 -28.92 -17.75 5.08
CA GLU A 105 -28.54 -17.96 6.49
C GLU A 105 -27.03 -18.06 6.80
N SER A 106 -26.13 -18.21 5.82
CA SER A 106 -24.69 -18.34 6.11
C SER A 106 -23.95 -17.00 6.06
N CYS A 107 -23.25 -16.62 7.14
CA CYS A 107 -22.32 -15.47 7.12
C CYS A 107 -21.15 -15.74 6.15
N ARG A 108 -21.03 -14.90 5.12
CA ARG A 108 -20.03 -15.04 4.05
C ARG A 108 -18.95 -13.97 4.06
N ILE A 109 -19.21 -12.83 4.70
CA ILE A 109 -18.28 -11.70 4.69
C ILE A 109 -18.11 -11.20 6.12
N VAL A 110 -16.86 -11.09 6.56
CA VAL A 110 -16.48 -10.46 7.82
C VAL A 110 -15.58 -9.28 7.52
N SER A 111 -15.99 -8.08 7.95
CA SER A 111 -15.22 -6.86 7.77
C SER A 111 -14.70 -6.37 9.11
N VAL A 112 -13.44 -5.97 9.15
CA VAL A 112 -12.74 -5.58 10.38
C VAL A 112 -12.12 -4.21 10.21
N ASP A 113 -12.39 -3.31 11.15
CA ASP A 113 -11.73 -2.02 11.23
C ASP A 113 -11.68 -1.52 12.68
N LEU A 114 -10.75 -0.62 13.00
CA LEU A 114 -10.75 0.10 14.27
C LEU A 114 -11.91 1.10 14.33
N GLN A 115 -12.26 1.69 13.19
CA GLN A 115 -13.33 2.66 13.05
C GLN A 115 -14.67 1.95 12.89
N GLU A 116 -15.72 2.53 13.48
CA GLU A 116 -17.08 2.09 13.22
C GLU A 116 -17.45 2.35 11.76
N MET A 117 -18.15 1.39 11.16
CA MET A 117 -18.57 1.45 9.77
C MET A 117 -20.08 1.38 9.70
N ALA A 118 -20.71 2.21 8.86
CA ALA A 118 -22.15 2.15 8.65
C ALA A 118 -22.57 0.71 8.25
N PRO A 119 -23.71 0.19 8.75
CA PRO A 119 -24.16 -1.18 8.48
C PRO A 119 -24.19 -1.52 6.99
N LEU A 120 -23.83 -2.76 6.65
CA LEU A 120 -23.91 -3.32 5.30
C LEU A 120 -24.62 -4.67 5.35
N ASP A 121 -25.65 -4.84 4.53
CA ASP A 121 -26.37 -6.11 4.43
C ASP A 121 -25.41 -7.23 3.99
N HIS A 122 -25.61 -8.42 4.55
CA HIS A 122 -24.80 -9.61 4.32
C HIS A 122 -23.33 -9.53 4.78
N VAL A 123 -22.96 -8.48 5.52
CA VAL A 123 -21.61 -8.29 6.08
C VAL A 123 -21.69 -8.32 7.60
N THR A 124 -20.91 -9.19 8.24
CA THR A 124 -20.66 -9.08 9.67
C THR A 124 -19.52 -8.09 9.91
N GLN A 125 -19.79 -7.02 10.64
CA GLN A 125 -18.79 -6.00 10.95
C GLN A 125 -18.24 -6.22 12.36
N ILE A 126 -16.92 -6.23 12.48
CA ILE A 126 -16.18 -6.32 13.74
C ILE A 126 -15.41 -5.01 13.89
N GLN A 127 -15.69 -4.28 14.96
CA GLN A 127 -14.84 -3.17 15.36
C GLN A 127 -13.68 -3.73 16.18
N GLY A 128 -12.50 -3.85 15.58
CA GLY A 128 -11.39 -4.58 16.17
C GLY A 128 -10.02 -4.20 15.60
N ASP A 129 -9.01 -4.40 16.44
CA ASP A 129 -7.61 -4.19 16.08
C ASP A 129 -7.04 -5.46 15.46
N ILE A 130 -6.61 -5.39 14.20
CA ILE A 130 -6.08 -6.54 13.46
C ILE A 130 -4.75 -7.10 14.03
N THR A 131 -4.11 -6.38 14.95
CA THR A 131 -2.91 -6.86 15.66
C THR A 131 -3.24 -7.75 16.85
N LYS A 132 -4.51 -7.81 17.28
CA LYS A 132 -4.93 -8.55 18.48
C LYS A 132 -5.42 -9.95 18.11
N LYS A 133 -5.04 -10.93 18.94
CA LYS A 133 -5.53 -12.31 18.84
C LYS A 133 -7.06 -12.40 18.98
N THR A 134 -7.65 -11.57 19.83
CA THR A 134 -9.10 -11.51 20.05
C THR A 134 -9.86 -11.28 18.75
N THR A 135 -9.34 -10.41 17.88
CA THR A 135 -9.93 -10.13 16.56
C THR A 135 -9.92 -11.38 15.68
N VAL A 136 -8.84 -12.17 15.70
CA VAL A 136 -8.76 -13.43 14.96
C VAL A 136 -9.79 -14.45 15.48
N ASP A 137 -9.89 -14.58 16.80
CA ASP A 137 -10.84 -15.50 17.44
C ASP A 137 -12.30 -15.12 17.10
N GLU A 138 -12.61 -13.82 17.07
CA GLU A 138 -13.92 -13.32 16.66
C GLU A 138 -14.23 -13.60 15.19
N ILE A 139 -13.28 -13.34 14.27
CA ILE A 139 -13.42 -13.66 12.84
C ILE A 139 -13.74 -15.15 12.66
N LEU A 140 -12.95 -16.03 13.28
CA LEU A 140 -13.13 -17.47 13.18
C LEU A 140 -14.49 -17.90 13.73
N LYS A 141 -14.90 -17.35 14.87
CA LYS A 141 -16.22 -17.63 15.46
C LYS A 141 -17.35 -17.24 14.51
N LYS A 142 -17.25 -16.10 13.81
CA LYS A 142 -18.26 -15.66 12.83
C LYS A 142 -18.35 -16.56 11.59
N PHE A 143 -17.27 -17.25 11.25
CA PHE A 143 -17.27 -18.27 10.19
C PHE A 143 -17.49 -19.70 10.69
N ASN A 144 -17.94 -19.90 11.93
CA ASN A 144 -18.07 -21.24 12.52
C ASN A 144 -16.76 -22.05 12.40
N TYR A 145 -15.63 -21.39 12.59
CA TYR A 145 -14.26 -21.91 12.48
C TYR A 145 -13.88 -22.44 11.10
N GLN A 146 -14.65 -22.09 10.06
CA GLN A 146 -14.23 -22.29 8.67
C GLN A 146 -13.23 -21.21 8.27
N ARG A 147 -12.30 -21.59 7.37
CA ARG A 147 -11.30 -20.67 6.83
C ARG A 147 -11.87 -19.84 5.67
N ALA A 148 -11.37 -18.62 5.52
CA ALA A 148 -11.73 -17.72 4.43
C ALA A 148 -11.08 -18.14 3.11
N ASP A 149 -11.76 -17.87 1.99
CA ASP A 149 -11.26 -18.15 0.64
C ASP A 149 -10.45 -16.98 0.10
N ILE A 150 -10.82 -15.76 0.50
CA ILE A 150 -10.11 -14.53 0.17
C ILE A 150 -9.99 -13.61 1.38
N ILE A 151 -8.86 -12.91 1.47
CA ILE A 151 -8.65 -11.81 2.40
C ILE A 151 -8.20 -10.60 1.60
N VAL A 152 -8.85 -9.47 1.83
CA VAL A 152 -8.55 -8.19 1.15
C VAL A 152 -8.24 -7.11 2.18
N CYS A 153 -7.34 -6.17 1.86
CA CYS A 153 -6.97 -5.06 2.74
C CYS A 153 -6.61 -3.80 1.92
N ASP A 154 -7.44 -2.75 1.93
CA ASP A 154 -7.11 -1.42 1.33
C ASP A 154 -6.64 -0.42 2.40
N GLY A 155 -6.29 -0.92 3.59
CA GLY A 155 -5.83 -0.11 4.71
C GLY A 155 -4.56 0.68 4.37
N ALA A 156 -4.53 1.93 4.84
CA ALA A 156 -3.35 2.76 4.79
C ALA A 156 -3.35 3.74 5.97
N PRO A 157 -2.16 4.09 6.49
CA PRO A 157 -2.07 5.13 7.50
C PRO A 157 -2.37 6.50 6.89
N ASP A 158 -2.65 7.46 7.77
CA ASP A 158 -2.63 8.86 7.39
C ASP A 158 -1.25 9.22 6.87
N VAL A 159 -1.21 9.76 5.65
CA VAL A 159 0.04 10.11 4.96
C VAL A 159 0.61 11.35 5.63
N THR A 160 1.75 11.19 6.30
CA THR A 160 2.43 12.27 7.01
C THR A 160 3.22 13.19 6.07
N GLY A 161 3.54 12.68 4.88
CA GLY A 161 4.41 13.35 3.91
C GLY A 161 5.89 12.98 4.08
N PHE A 162 6.25 12.34 5.20
CA PHE A 162 7.56 11.74 5.40
C PHE A 162 7.52 10.31 4.87
N HIS A 163 7.97 10.16 3.63
CA HIS A 163 7.84 8.91 2.89
C HIS A 163 8.36 7.68 3.66
N ASP A 164 9.53 7.77 4.30
CA ASP A 164 10.11 6.63 5.03
C ASP A 164 9.22 6.16 6.20
N ILE A 165 8.61 7.11 6.92
CA ILE A 165 7.67 6.81 8.01
C ILE A 165 6.39 6.19 7.44
N ASP A 166 5.84 6.77 6.39
CA ASP A 166 4.62 6.27 5.73
C ASP A 166 4.83 4.84 5.19
N TYR A 167 6.00 4.56 4.60
CA TYR A 167 6.38 3.21 4.15
C TYR A 167 6.50 2.22 5.30
N TYR A 168 7.15 2.63 6.40
CA TYR A 168 7.32 1.79 7.57
C TYR A 168 5.96 1.41 8.18
N ILE A 169 5.08 2.40 8.39
CA ILE A 169 3.76 2.16 8.98
C ILE A 169 2.90 1.29 8.05
N GLN A 170 2.91 1.55 6.74
CA GLN A 170 2.23 0.67 5.77
C GLN A 170 2.75 -0.77 5.85
N SER A 171 4.07 -0.95 6.00
CA SER A 171 4.67 -2.28 6.12
C SER A 171 4.22 -3.01 7.38
N GLN A 172 4.13 -2.30 8.52
CA GLN A 172 3.57 -2.87 9.77
C GLN A 172 2.11 -3.33 9.59
N LEU A 173 1.31 -2.53 8.88
CA LEU A 173 -0.08 -2.89 8.59
C LEU A 173 -0.18 -4.17 7.74
N ILE A 174 0.72 -4.31 6.77
CA ILE A 174 0.79 -5.51 5.92
C ILE A 174 1.23 -6.74 6.71
N VAL A 175 2.17 -6.61 7.64
CA VAL A 175 2.58 -7.70 8.54
C VAL A 175 1.40 -8.13 9.42
N ALA A 176 0.66 -7.18 10.00
CA ALA A 176 -0.53 -7.48 10.80
C ALA A 176 -1.61 -8.21 9.97
N ALA A 177 -1.88 -7.73 8.75
CA ALA A 177 -2.83 -8.38 7.84
C ALA A 177 -2.36 -9.78 7.42
N LEU A 178 -1.06 -9.97 7.18
CA LEU A 178 -0.48 -11.28 6.89
C LEU A 178 -0.64 -12.23 8.09
N ASN A 179 -0.45 -11.77 9.33
CA ASN A 179 -0.68 -12.61 10.51
C ASN A 179 -2.11 -13.14 10.59
N ILE A 180 -3.12 -12.29 10.32
CA ILE A 180 -4.51 -12.75 10.20
C ILE A 180 -4.64 -13.78 9.07
N CYS A 181 -4.02 -13.52 7.93
CA CYS A 181 -4.03 -14.43 6.79
C CYS A 181 -3.47 -15.81 7.14
N LEU A 182 -2.36 -15.90 7.86
CA LEU A 182 -1.76 -17.18 8.22
C LEU A 182 -2.69 -18.05 9.09
N MET A 183 -3.51 -17.40 9.91
CA MET A 183 -4.42 -18.07 10.84
C MET A 183 -5.78 -18.40 10.24
N THR A 184 -6.28 -17.57 9.32
CA THR A 184 -7.68 -17.61 8.87
C THR A 184 -7.87 -17.99 7.40
N LEU A 185 -6.84 -17.89 6.55
CA LEU A 185 -6.95 -18.21 5.12
C LEU A 185 -6.82 -19.73 4.89
N ARG A 186 -7.64 -20.27 3.97
CA ARG A 186 -7.57 -21.67 3.55
C ARG A 186 -6.43 -21.92 2.57
N ASP A 187 -6.02 -23.18 2.44
CA ASP A 187 -5.14 -23.62 1.36
C ASP A 187 -5.72 -23.27 -0.01
N ASN A 188 -4.85 -22.86 -0.91
CA ASN A 188 -5.16 -22.27 -2.21
C ASN A 188 -5.94 -20.95 -2.17
N GLY A 189 -6.11 -20.35 -0.99
CA GLY A 189 -6.76 -19.05 -0.82
C GLY A 189 -6.00 -17.88 -1.44
N ILE A 190 -6.65 -16.72 -1.46
CA ILE A 190 -6.17 -15.49 -2.08
C ILE A 190 -5.98 -14.40 -1.02
N PHE A 191 -4.88 -13.65 -1.12
CA PHE A 191 -4.65 -12.46 -0.31
C PHE A 191 -4.37 -11.26 -1.22
N VAL A 192 -5.07 -10.15 -1.00
CA VAL A 192 -4.88 -8.90 -1.73
C VAL A 192 -4.69 -7.79 -0.72
N ALA A 193 -3.61 -7.02 -0.84
CA ALA A 193 -3.40 -5.90 0.06
C ALA A 193 -2.78 -4.69 -0.61
N LYS A 194 -3.14 -3.51 -0.11
CA LYS A 194 -2.51 -2.25 -0.47
C LYS A 194 -1.11 -2.18 0.12
N ILE A 195 -0.16 -1.73 -0.70
CA ILE A 195 1.22 -1.49 -0.31
C ILE A 195 1.66 -0.11 -0.81
N PHE A 196 2.72 0.43 -0.21
CA PHE A 196 3.43 1.56 -0.77
C PHE A 196 4.70 1.05 -1.43
N LYS A 197 4.86 1.36 -2.72
CA LYS A 197 6.02 0.92 -3.52
C LYS A 197 7.23 1.77 -3.20
N GLY A 198 8.09 1.27 -2.31
CA GLY A 198 9.44 1.79 -2.06
C GLY A 198 10.52 1.04 -2.84
N SER A 199 11.78 1.25 -2.44
CA SER A 199 12.97 0.56 -2.96
C SER A 199 12.90 -0.97 -2.80
N ASP A 200 12.27 -1.45 -1.74
CA ASP A 200 12.42 -2.83 -1.26
C ASP A 200 11.31 -3.79 -1.68
N ILE A 201 10.65 -3.52 -2.82
CA ILE A 201 9.59 -4.39 -3.35
C ILE A 201 10.04 -5.84 -3.59
N LYS A 202 11.34 -6.05 -3.85
CA LYS A 202 11.94 -7.39 -4.02
C LYS A 202 11.95 -8.19 -2.72
N LEU A 203 12.23 -7.54 -1.59
CA LEU A 203 12.21 -8.18 -0.28
C LEU A 203 10.79 -8.63 0.06
N LEU A 204 9.82 -7.73 -0.14
CA LEU A 204 8.40 -8.03 0.08
C LEU A 204 7.93 -9.19 -0.81
N TYR A 205 8.30 -9.20 -2.09
CA TYR A 205 8.02 -10.32 -2.99
C TYR A 205 8.55 -11.66 -2.44
N SER A 206 9.82 -11.68 -2.03
CA SER A 206 10.47 -12.89 -1.50
C SER A 206 9.78 -13.39 -0.23
N GLN A 207 9.41 -12.49 0.68
CA GLN A 207 8.68 -12.83 1.90
C GLN A 207 7.33 -13.48 1.59
N PHE A 208 6.53 -12.88 0.71
CA PHE A 208 5.23 -13.43 0.33
C PHE A 208 5.34 -14.74 -0.47
N LYS A 209 6.40 -14.91 -1.25
CA LYS A 209 6.68 -16.17 -1.98
C LYS A 209 6.93 -17.38 -1.08
N LEU A 210 7.22 -17.17 0.21
CA LEU A 210 7.30 -18.27 1.18
C LEU A 210 5.93 -18.89 1.45
N PHE A 211 4.86 -18.10 1.29
CA PHE A 211 3.48 -18.46 1.66
C PHE A 211 2.57 -18.69 0.45
N PHE A 212 2.89 -18.11 -0.71
CA PHE A 212 2.04 -18.13 -1.89
C PHE A 212 2.82 -18.59 -3.13
N ASN A 213 2.21 -19.45 -3.94
CA ASN A 213 2.83 -19.90 -5.18
C ASN A 213 2.95 -18.78 -6.22
N GLN A 214 2.04 -17.81 -6.20
CA GLN A 214 2.05 -16.70 -7.15
C GLN A 214 1.88 -15.37 -6.43
N VAL A 215 2.75 -14.41 -6.72
CA VAL A 215 2.75 -13.08 -6.13
C VAL A 215 2.92 -12.08 -7.25
N TYR A 216 2.00 -11.12 -7.34
CA TYR A 216 2.00 -10.07 -8.36
C TYR A 216 1.89 -8.71 -7.70
N PHE A 217 2.38 -7.69 -8.39
CA PHE A 217 2.16 -6.30 -8.02
C PHE A 217 1.37 -5.61 -9.13
N MET A 218 0.34 -4.87 -8.76
CA MET A 218 -0.51 -4.16 -9.70
C MET A 218 -0.75 -2.74 -9.22
N LYS A 219 -0.74 -1.79 -10.17
CA LYS A 219 -1.29 -0.45 -9.95
C LYS A 219 -2.58 -0.32 -10.76
N PRO A 220 -3.77 -0.37 -10.11
CA PRO A 220 -5.04 -0.20 -10.78
C PRO A 220 -5.13 1.16 -11.49
N LYS A 221 -5.87 1.21 -12.61
CA LYS A 221 -6.11 2.46 -13.36
C LYS A 221 -6.86 3.52 -12.55
N SER A 222 -7.61 3.07 -11.53
CA SER A 222 -8.31 3.92 -10.56
C SER A 222 -7.39 4.50 -9.48
N SER A 223 -6.18 3.97 -9.32
CA SER A 223 -5.17 4.55 -8.45
C SER A 223 -4.54 5.78 -9.10
N ARG A 224 -4.24 6.82 -8.31
CA ARG A 224 -3.61 8.04 -8.81
C ARG A 224 -2.20 7.72 -9.32
N ALA A 225 -1.83 8.22 -10.49
CA ALA A 225 -0.49 8.02 -11.04
C ALA A 225 0.61 8.58 -10.12
N SER A 226 0.32 9.72 -9.46
CA SER A 226 1.22 10.36 -8.50
C SER A 226 1.30 9.65 -7.13
N SER A 227 0.42 8.70 -6.86
CA SER A 227 0.46 7.96 -5.59
C SER A 227 1.49 6.84 -5.66
N VAL A 228 2.20 6.63 -4.56
CA VAL A 228 3.09 5.48 -4.34
C VAL A 228 2.32 4.17 -4.06
N GLU A 229 1.00 4.24 -3.99
CA GLU A 229 0.10 3.09 -3.82
C GLU A 229 0.24 2.07 -4.96
N TYR A 230 0.44 0.82 -4.54
CA TYR A 230 0.37 -0.40 -5.34
C TYR A 230 -0.44 -1.44 -4.57
N PHE A 231 -0.78 -2.54 -5.22
CA PHE A 231 -1.42 -3.70 -4.60
C PHE A 231 -0.55 -4.92 -4.80
N ILE A 232 -0.39 -5.70 -3.75
CA ILE A 232 0.14 -7.05 -3.83
C ILE A 232 -1.04 -8.02 -4.00
N ILE A 233 -0.92 -8.93 -4.97
CA ILE A 233 -1.92 -9.97 -5.27
C ILE A 233 -1.23 -11.31 -5.10
N CYS A 234 -1.63 -12.02 -4.07
CA CYS A 234 -1.06 -13.29 -3.66
C CYS A 234 -2.10 -14.39 -3.91
N LEU A 235 -1.79 -15.31 -4.82
CA LEU A 235 -2.67 -16.40 -5.20
C LEU A 235 -2.08 -17.73 -4.74
N GLN A 236 -2.96 -18.70 -4.51
CA GLN A 236 -2.60 -20.06 -4.15
C GLN A 236 -1.78 -20.10 -2.85
N TYR A 237 -2.44 -19.74 -1.74
CA TYR A 237 -1.86 -19.88 -0.41
C TYR A 237 -1.44 -21.33 -0.15
N THR A 238 -0.16 -21.51 0.17
CA THR A 238 0.46 -22.79 0.46
C THR A 238 1.32 -22.61 1.70
N PRO A 239 0.74 -22.76 2.91
CA PRO A 239 1.50 -22.66 4.14
C PRO A 239 2.52 -23.81 4.19
N LYS A 240 3.78 -23.50 3.89
CA LYS A 240 4.86 -24.47 4.08
C LYS A 240 5.22 -24.50 5.56
N ILE A 241 4.44 -25.23 6.36
CA ILE A 241 4.58 -25.30 7.83
C ILE A 241 6.01 -25.68 8.25
N SER A 242 6.70 -26.56 7.50
CA SER A 242 8.11 -26.89 7.74
C SER A 242 9.07 -25.73 7.44
N THR A 243 8.79 -24.94 6.42
CA THR A 243 9.58 -23.77 6.02
C THR A 243 9.32 -22.57 6.93
N LEU A 244 8.11 -22.47 7.50
CA LEU A 244 7.70 -21.38 8.38
C LEU A 244 8.43 -21.45 9.72
N ASN A 245 8.52 -22.63 10.33
CA ASN A 245 9.30 -22.82 11.53
C ASN A 245 10.78 -22.52 11.29
N PHE A 246 11.33 -22.91 10.13
CA PHE A 246 12.72 -22.63 9.78
C PHE A 246 12.97 -21.14 9.52
N HIS A 247 12.13 -20.46 8.74
CA HIS A 247 12.30 -19.03 8.44
C HIS A 247 11.99 -18.14 9.63
N LEU A 248 10.96 -18.43 10.43
CA LEU A 248 10.72 -17.72 11.69
C LEU A 248 11.89 -17.93 12.64
N TYR A 249 12.40 -19.16 12.77
CA TYR A 249 13.58 -19.43 13.59
C TYR A 249 14.82 -18.66 13.11
N THR A 250 15.08 -18.65 11.79
CA THR A 250 16.21 -17.91 11.22
C THR A 250 16.04 -16.39 11.37
N PHE A 251 14.85 -15.85 11.08
CA PHE A 251 14.55 -14.43 11.23
C PHE A 251 14.62 -13.98 12.68
N LEU A 252 14.07 -14.75 13.63
CA LEU A 252 14.19 -14.48 15.06
C LEU A 252 15.66 -14.55 15.51
N LYS A 253 16.46 -15.48 14.97
CA LYS A 253 17.90 -15.52 15.24
C LYS A 253 18.64 -14.31 14.66
N GLU A 254 18.28 -13.84 13.48
CA GLU A 254 18.86 -12.64 12.87
C GLU A 254 18.51 -11.39 13.69
N ILE A 255 17.28 -11.27 14.18
CA ILE A 255 16.88 -10.21 15.12
C ILE A 255 17.69 -10.32 16.41
N GLU A 256 17.77 -11.51 17.02
CA GLU A 256 18.52 -11.72 18.25
C GLU A 256 20.01 -11.40 18.07
N GLN A 257 20.58 -11.70 16.91
CA GLN A 257 21.96 -11.34 16.56
C GLN A 257 22.13 -9.84 16.34
N ALA A 258 21.20 -9.18 15.65
CA ALA A 258 21.22 -7.74 15.44
C ALA A 258 21.06 -6.97 16.76
N GLU A 259 20.21 -7.45 17.68
CA GLU A 259 20.07 -6.90 19.02
C GLU A 259 21.34 -7.08 19.85
N LYS A 260 21.98 -8.26 19.79
CA LYS A 260 23.27 -8.52 20.44
C LYS A 260 24.39 -7.66 19.87
N GLN A 261 24.46 -7.48 18.56
CA GLN A 261 25.43 -6.59 17.91
C GLN A 261 25.20 -5.15 18.34
N LYS A 262 23.95 -4.69 18.41
CA LYS A 262 23.62 -3.33 18.85
C LYS A 262 23.94 -3.12 20.34
N GLN A 263 23.73 -4.13 21.18
CA GLN A 263 24.15 -4.11 22.59
C GLN A 263 25.67 -4.11 22.71
N GLN A 264 26.37 -4.89 21.90
CA GLN A 264 27.83 -4.91 21.88
C GLN A 264 28.39 -3.58 21.39
N GLU A 265 27.81 -2.96 20.36
CA GLU A 265 28.19 -1.61 19.90
C GLU A 265 27.93 -0.55 20.97
N ILE A 266 26.85 -0.65 21.75
CA ILE A 266 26.58 0.24 22.88
C ILE A 266 27.60 0.04 24.00
N ILE A 267 27.93 -1.21 24.33
CA ILE A 267 28.94 -1.56 25.34
C ILE A 267 30.33 -1.10 24.89
N ASP A 268 30.69 -1.32 23.63
CA ASP A 268 31.96 -0.90 23.05
C ASP A 268 32.05 0.63 22.99
N GLN A 269 30.95 1.34 22.70
CA GLN A 269 30.87 2.81 22.80
C GLN A 269 30.94 3.33 24.23
N GLU A 270 30.41 2.61 25.23
CA GLU A 270 30.58 2.95 26.65
C GLU A 270 32.00 2.67 27.16
N THR A 271 32.65 1.62 26.64
CA THR A 271 34.04 1.26 26.98
C THR A 271 35.05 2.20 26.31
N GLU A 272 34.76 2.68 25.09
CA GLU A 272 35.57 3.73 24.42
C GLU A 272 35.36 5.14 25.01
N LYS A 273 34.20 5.40 25.64
CA LYS A 273 33.90 6.69 26.30
C LYS A 273 34.78 6.99 27.52
N GLU A 274 35.45 5.99 28.10
CA GLU A 274 36.43 6.23 29.18
C GLU A 274 37.82 6.66 28.68
N GLN A 275 38.11 6.66 27.36
CA GLN A 275 39.46 6.99 26.86
C GLN A 275 39.59 8.00 25.71
N LEU A 276 38.53 8.60 25.18
CA LEU A 276 38.67 9.56 24.07
C LEU A 276 38.28 11.01 24.42
N LYS A 277 39.31 11.86 24.42
CA LYS A 277 39.27 13.33 24.33
C LYS A 277 38.14 13.82 23.42
N TYR A 278 37.32 14.72 23.96
CA TYR A 278 36.27 15.48 23.29
C TYR A 278 36.62 15.84 21.84
N TYR A 279 35.91 15.25 20.87
CA TYR A 279 35.83 15.80 19.52
C TYR A 279 34.73 16.87 19.48
N LYS A 280 35.09 17.99 18.87
CA LYS A 280 34.27 19.22 18.75
C LYS A 280 33.04 18.96 17.87
N PHE A 281 31.87 19.33 18.37
CA PHE A 281 30.60 19.37 17.64
C PHE A 281 30.72 20.33 16.44
N ILE A 282 30.48 19.85 15.22
CA ILE A 282 30.41 20.67 13.99
C ILE A 282 28.95 20.74 13.57
N THR A 283 28.41 21.95 13.48
CA THR A 283 27.05 22.23 13.02
C THR A 283 26.99 22.18 11.48
N CYS A 284 25.98 21.53 10.91
CA CYS A 284 25.63 21.72 9.51
C CYS A 284 24.62 22.86 9.41
N GLY A 285 25.07 24.01 8.90
CA GLY A 285 24.23 25.18 8.64
C GLY A 285 25.06 26.45 8.66
N ASP A 286 25.46 26.91 7.46
CA ASP A 286 26.00 28.25 7.28
C ASP A 286 24.81 29.22 7.20
N LEU A 287 24.73 30.13 8.16
CA LEU A 287 23.75 31.22 8.25
C LEU A 287 24.49 32.56 8.10
N SER A 288 25.23 32.75 7.01
CA SER A 288 25.63 34.07 6.56
C SER A 288 26.04 34.04 5.09
N GLY A 289 25.10 34.39 4.22
CA GLY A 289 25.33 34.55 2.79
C GLY A 289 24.40 35.59 2.20
N PHE A 290 24.41 36.80 2.76
CA PHE A 290 23.96 38.01 2.07
C PHE A 290 25.03 39.10 2.20
N ASP A 291 25.51 39.48 1.01
CA ASP A 291 26.01 40.76 0.49
C ASP A 291 27.40 41.36 0.82
N GLU A 292 27.94 41.92 -0.29
CA GLU A 292 28.90 43.02 -0.51
C GLU A 292 30.41 42.72 -0.67
N ASN A 293 30.86 42.71 -1.93
CA ASN A 293 31.46 43.89 -2.59
C ASN A 293 31.40 43.77 -4.13
#